data_AF-A0A4Q6A7M2-F1
#
_entry.id   AF-A0A4Q6A7M2-F1
#
_cell.length_a   1.000
_cell.length_b   1.000
_cell.length_c   1.000
_cell.angle_alpha   90.00
_cell.angle_beta   90.00
_cell.angle_gamma   90.00
#
_symmetry.space_group_name_H-M   'P 1'
#
loop_
_entity.id
_entity.type
_entity.pdbx_description
1 polymer ?
#
loop_
_entity_poly.entity_id
_entity_poly.type
_entity_poly.pdbx_seq_one_letter_code
_entity_poly.pdbx_strand_id
1 'polypeptide(L)'
;MTSMKSILSLLMLLMAGLTAFSREESAPSYQVSTIADRLKNNAHAVMRYDHTEMKVLDFDKVLYKKKYAVTILNDKGKKYAVLQQGYTLLNRIDNIKGRLLDSAGKEIRTMKEKDLADFSTYGSSFVYHSDVRVKAYDFNYDKYPYTVEYEVERVLKTTAFLPDWESQPDHDCAIEHSDFTLTYPSAIPVRYKEYLMPVEAERYSGKDDKGNEVRTWKMKDVYAYKEEPFSKTGNHTSATVVLAPGRFELLKYKGSMESWQSLGLFNYKLNEGRDLLPEDKKAMVQTLMADETDTYAKIQKLYAYMQQTTRYVANEYGIAGWQTFDAVNVAQNGYGDCKGLTNYLKALLKE
;
A
#
# COMPACT_ATOMS: atom_id res chain seq x y z
N MET A 1 66.32 -0.58 -16.15
CA MET A 1 65.39 -0.94 -15.05
C MET A 1 64.88 0.26 -14.23
N THR A 2 65.12 1.51 -14.65
CA THR A 2 64.67 2.73 -13.94
C THR A 2 63.44 3.41 -14.57
N SER A 3 63.13 3.12 -15.84
CA SER A 3 61.97 3.70 -16.53
C SER A 3 60.62 3.01 -16.21
N MET A 4 60.64 1.71 -15.89
CA MET A 4 59.41 0.93 -15.64
C MET A 4 58.80 1.15 -14.24
N LYS A 5 59.57 1.68 -13.29
CA LYS A 5 59.10 1.95 -11.92
C LYS A 5 58.36 3.30 -11.79
N SER A 6 58.68 4.30 -12.63
CA SER A 6 57.96 5.59 -12.59
C SER A 6 56.59 5.50 -13.27
N ILE A 7 56.45 4.68 -14.31
CA ILE A 7 55.18 4.47 -15.02
C ILE A 7 54.17 3.70 -14.15
N LEU A 8 54.61 2.68 -13.40
CA LEU A 8 53.73 1.96 -12.46
C LEU A 8 53.26 2.86 -11.29
N SER A 9 54.12 3.78 -10.83
CA SER A 9 53.80 4.72 -9.75
C SER A 9 52.81 5.80 -10.20
N LEU A 10 52.89 6.22 -11.47
CA LEU A 10 51.95 7.18 -12.06
C LEU A 10 50.58 6.53 -12.35
N LEU A 11 50.54 5.24 -12.72
CA LEU A 11 49.29 4.50 -12.89
C LEU A 11 48.57 4.18 -11.57
N MET A 12 49.30 3.93 -10.48
CA MET A 12 48.68 3.76 -9.15
C MET A 12 48.12 5.06 -8.58
N LEU A 13 48.72 6.21 -8.89
CA LEU A 13 48.18 7.53 -8.52
C LEU A 13 46.98 7.96 -9.39
N LEU A 14 46.87 7.47 -10.63
CA LEU A 14 45.67 7.67 -11.46
C LEU A 14 44.52 6.72 -11.10
N MET A 15 44.79 5.51 -10.60
CA MET A 15 43.75 4.57 -10.16
C MET A 15 43.17 4.89 -8.77
N ALA A 16 43.85 5.69 -7.95
CA ALA A 16 43.32 6.15 -6.67
C ALA A 16 42.27 7.27 -6.80
N GLY A 17 42.11 7.88 -7.99
CA GLY A 17 41.17 8.98 -8.25
C GLY A 17 39.79 8.56 -8.77
N LEU A 18 39.51 7.27 -8.93
CA LEU A 18 38.26 6.75 -9.52
C LEU A 18 37.38 6.00 -8.53
N THR A 19 37.54 6.25 -7.23
CA THR A 19 36.41 6.06 -6.30
C THR A 19 35.52 7.29 -6.42
N ALA A 20 34.70 7.30 -7.46
CA ALA A 20 33.49 8.12 -7.47
C ALA A 20 32.63 7.61 -6.30
N PHE A 21 32.87 8.16 -5.11
CA PHE A 21 31.85 8.22 -4.09
C PHE A 21 30.63 8.76 -4.81
N SER A 22 29.57 7.93 -4.89
CA SER A 22 28.24 8.41 -5.16
C SER A 22 28.03 9.57 -4.20
N ARG A 23 28.19 10.80 -4.70
CA ARG A 23 27.93 11.99 -3.93
C ARG A 23 26.45 11.83 -3.59
N GLU A 24 26.15 11.55 -2.31
CA GLU A 24 24.81 11.79 -1.79
C GLU A 24 24.46 13.18 -2.30
N GLU A 25 23.47 13.22 -3.19
CA GLU A 25 22.93 14.47 -3.70
C GLU A 25 22.65 15.30 -2.44
N SER A 26 23.38 16.41 -2.27
CA SER A 26 23.30 17.21 -1.05
C SER A 26 21.82 17.47 -0.81
N ALA A 27 21.31 17.04 0.35
CA ALA A 27 19.88 17.08 0.64
C ALA A 27 19.29 18.41 0.15
N PRO A 28 18.21 18.39 -0.65
CA PRO A 28 17.68 19.60 -1.25
C PRO A 28 17.49 20.68 -0.17
N SER A 29 17.93 21.90 -0.44
CA SER A 29 17.64 23.02 0.46
C SER A 29 16.13 23.23 0.50
N TYR A 30 15.47 22.83 1.59
CA TYR A 30 14.02 22.98 1.79
C TYR A 30 13.61 24.41 2.21
N GLN A 31 14.41 25.41 1.84
CA GLN A 31 14.04 26.81 1.97
C GLN A 31 12.70 27.06 1.28
N VAL A 32 11.78 27.76 1.93
CA VAL A 32 10.45 28.00 1.37
C VAL A 32 10.48 29.00 0.22
N SER A 33 11.44 29.92 0.24
CA SER A 33 11.66 30.90 -0.83
C SER A 33 12.03 30.27 -2.18
N THR A 34 12.50 29.01 -2.20
CA THR A 34 12.84 28.31 -3.45
C THR A 34 11.64 27.65 -4.13
N ILE A 35 10.49 27.58 -3.45
CA ILE A 35 9.25 27.05 -4.03
C ILE A 35 8.76 28.03 -5.10
N ALA A 36 8.70 27.56 -6.35
CA ALA A 36 8.14 28.33 -7.46
C ALA A 36 6.69 28.74 -7.18
N ASP A 37 6.32 29.99 -7.44
CA ASP A 37 5.00 30.53 -7.08
C ASP A 37 3.83 29.77 -7.71
N ARG A 38 4.03 29.21 -8.91
CA ARG A 38 3.06 28.35 -9.58
C ARG A 38 2.65 27.12 -8.77
N LEU A 39 3.54 26.57 -7.93
CA LEU A 39 3.25 25.41 -7.07
C LEU A 39 2.49 25.80 -5.80
N LYS A 40 2.39 27.09 -5.48
CA LYS A 40 1.61 27.61 -4.35
C LYS A 40 0.16 27.88 -4.74
N ASN A 41 -0.16 27.94 -6.04
CA ASN A 41 -1.51 28.20 -6.53
C ASN A 41 -2.45 27.05 -6.15
N ASN A 42 -3.54 27.36 -5.45
CA ASN A 42 -4.51 26.41 -4.88
C ASN A 42 -3.92 25.38 -3.89
N ALA A 43 -2.63 25.50 -3.54
CA ALA A 43 -1.96 24.57 -2.65
C ALA A 43 -1.98 25.08 -1.22
N HIS A 44 -2.14 24.17 -0.27
CA HIS A 44 -1.94 24.40 1.16
C HIS A 44 -0.70 23.67 1.69
N ALA A 45 -0.17 22.75 0.90
CA ALA A 45 1.14 22.15 1.08
C ALA A 45 1.84 21.89 -0.27
N VAL A 46 3.16 21.77 -0.24
CA VAL A 46 3.97 21.38 -1.39
C VAL A 46 4.87 20.22 -1.00
N MET A 47 4.67 19.07 -1.63
CA MET A 47 5.58 17.94 -1.59
C MET A 47 6.88 18.32 -2.31
N ARG A 48 7.89 18.73 -1.54
CA ARG A 48 9.18 19.20 -2.03
C ARG A 48 9.97 18.06 -2.68
N TYR A 49 9.85 16.87 -2.08
CA TYR A 49 10.56 15.66 -2.46
C TYR A 49 9.73 14.46 -2.03
N ASP A 50 9.54 13.47 -2.89
CA ASP A 50 8.97 12.17 -2.55
C ASP A 50 9.67 11.07 -3.36
N HIS A 51 10.55 10.34 -2.69
CA HIS A 51 11.32 9.24 -3.27
C HIS A 51 10.89 7.92 -2.64
N THR A 52 10.48 6.99 -3.50
CA THR A 52 10.06 5.65 -3.10
C THR A 52 10.89 4.59 -3.80
N GLU A 53 11.50 3.69 -3.04
CA GLU A 53 12.09 2.44 -3.55
C GLU A 53 11.28 1.24 -3.08
N MET A 54 10.93 0.36 -4.02
CA MET A 54 10.33 -0.93 -3.74
C MET A 54 11.16 -2.04 -4.38
N LYS A 55 11.62 -2.99 -3.58
CA LYS A 55 12.42 -4.14 -4.02
C LYS A 55 11.69 -5.43 -3.65
N VAL A 56 11.11 -6.09 -4.64
CA VAL A 56 10.58 -7.45 -4.50
C VAL A 56 11.77 -8.40 -4.49
N LEU A 57 12.01 -9.07 -3.36
CA LEU A 57 13.13 -9.99 -3.21
C LEU A 57 12.68 -11.45 -3.37
N ASP A 58 11.50 -11.76 -2.82
CA ASP A 58 10.90 -13.09 -2.87
C ASP A 58 9.36 -12.96 -2.75
N PHE A 59 8.64 -14.08 -2.87
CA PHE A 59 7.18 -14.15 -2.81
C PHE A 59 6.59 -13.62 -1.50
N ASP A 60 7.34 -13.68 -0.41
CA ASP A 60 6.95 -13.26 0.93
C ASP A 60 7.84 -12.12 1.46
N LYS A 61 8.63 -11.46 0.59
CA LYS A 61 9.57 -10.42 1.03
C LYS A 61 9.70 -9.29 0.03
N VAL A 62 9.12 -8.15 0.38
CA VAL A 62 9.29 -6.89 -0.34
C VAL A 62 9.87 -5.84 0.61
N LEU A 63 10.96 -5.21 0.22
CA LEU A 63 11.49 -4.05 0.92
C LEU A 63 10.85 -2.79 0.34
N TYR A 64 10.34 -1.94 1.20
CA TYR A 64 9.74 -0.67 0.81
C TYR A 64 10.37 0.45 1.63
N LYS A 65 10.92 1.44 0.94
CA LYS A 65 11.51 2.63 1.55
C LYS A 65 10.90 3.87 0.92
N LYS A 66 10.39 4.77 1.74
CA LYS A 66 9.85 6.06 1.28
C LYS A 66 10.49 7.18 2.10
N LYS A 67 11.06 8.17 1.42
CA LYS A 67 11.55 9.41 2.01
C LYS A 67 10.85 10.58 1.34
N TYR A 68 10.23 11.44 2.13
CA TYR A 68 9.49 12.58 1.59
C TYR A 68 9.62 13.80 2.49
N ALA A 69 9.54 14.99 1.89
CA ALA A 69 9.54 16.27 2.55
C ALA A 69 8.37 17.11 2.04
N VAL A 70 7.53 17.58 2.95
CA VAL A 70 6.36 18.40 2.63
C VAL A 70 6.43 19.73 3.37
N THR A 71 6.37 20.82 2.61
CA THR A 71 6.26 22.17 3.17
C THR A 71 4.78 22.50 3.37
N ILE A 72 4.42 22.87 4.60
CA ILE A 72 3.09 23.30 4.97
C ILE A 72 3.03 24.83 4.86
N LEU A 73 2.18 25.33 3.97
CA LEU A 73 2.13 26.76 3.64
C LEU A 73 1.29 27.56 4.64
N ASN A 74 0.24 26.94 5.19
CA ASN A 74 -0.72 27.57 6.11
C ASN A 74 -1.46 26.49 6.93
N ASP A 75 -2.37 26.94 7.79
CA ASP A 75 -3.19 26.13 8.69
C ASP A 75 -4.01 25.04 7.98
N LYS A 76 -4.57 25.32 6.80
CA LYS A 76 -5.33 24.35 6.00
C LYS A 76 -4.49 23.16 5.54
N GLY A 77 -3.18 23.35 5.37
CA GLY A 77 -2.24 22.30 4.99
C GLY A 77 -1.80 21.40 6.13
N LYS A 78 -2.19 21.68 7.38
CA LYS A 78 -1.68 20.97 8.57
C LYS A 78 -1.87 19.45 8.50
N LYS A 79 -2.91 18.96 7.83
CA LYS A 79 -3.17 17.52 7.64
C LYS A 79 -1.97 16.77 7.03
N TYR A 80 -1.20 17.42 6.16
CA TYR A 80 -0.04 16.84 5.49
C TYR A 80 1.20 16.74 6.39
N ALA A 81 1.23 17.43 7.53
CA ALA A 81 2.34 17.36 8.47
C ALA A 81 2.33 16.07 9.29
N VAL A 82 1.17 15.41 9.37
CA VAL A 82 0.91 14.24 10.21
C VAL A 82 1.44 13.00 9.51
N LEU A 83 2.38 12.31 10.14
CA LEU A 83 2.76 10.97 9.73
C LEU A 83 1.69 10.00 10.21
N GLN A 84 1.13 9.20 9.31
CA GLN A 84 0.29 8.05 9.64
C GLN A 84 0.74 6.83 8.85
N GLN A 85 1.12 5.76 9.54
CA GLN A 85 1.68 4.56 8.94
C GLN A 85 0.95 3.32 9.49
N GLY A 86 0.01 2.80 8.70
CA GLY A 86 -0.65 1.54 8.98
C GLY A 86 0.28 0.33 8.82
N TYR A 87 0.06 -0.70 9.62
CA TYR A 87 0.69 -2.01 9.48
C TYR A 87 -0.24 -3.12 10.00
N THR A 88 0.02 -4.35 9.55
CA THR A 88 -0.77 -5.55 9.88
C THR A 88 0.17 -6.73 10.08
N LEU A 89 -0.32 -7.96 10.19
CA LEU A 89 0.53 -9.16 10.17
C LEU A 89 1.25 -9.34 8.82
N LEU A 90 0.76 -8.71 7.74
CA LEU A 90 1.30 -8.80 6.38
C LEU A 90 2.50 -7.89 6.14
N ASN A 91 2.81 -6.96 7.05
CA ASN A 91 3.97 -6.10 6.91
C ASN A 91 4.51 -5.70 8.28
N ARG A 92 5.71 -5.14 8.33
CA ARG A 92 6.22 -4.48 9.53
C ARG A 92 6.91 -3.19 9.14
N ILE A 93 6.89 -2.23 10.05
CA ILE A 93 7.64 -1.00 9.93
C ILE A 93 8.94 -1.21 10.70
N ASP A 94 10.08 -1.15 10.02
CA ASP A 94 11.41 -1.37 10.60
C ASP A 94 11.97 -0.09 11.19
N ASN A 95 11.73 1.04 10.52
CA ASN A 95 12.29 2.32 10.93
C ASN A 95 11.40 3.47 10.48
N ILE A 96 11.28 4.48 11.34
CA ILE A 96 10.65 5.77 11.03
C ILE A 96 11.57 6.87 11.57
N LYS A 97 11.97 7.77 10.69
CA LYS A 97 12.64 9.03 11.07
C LYS A 97 11.77 10.20 10.67
N GLY A 98 11.87 11.28 11.43
CA GLY A 98 11.14 12.51 11.14
C GLY A 98 11.92 13.72 11.62
N ARG A 99 11.85 14.83 10.89
CA ARG A 99 12.40 16.12 11.32
C ARG A 99 11.54 17.29 10.85
N LEU A 100 11.57 18.35 11.62
CA LEU A 100 10.88 19.62 11.39
C LEU A 100 11.92 20.69 11.06
N LEU A 101 11.69 21.41 9.97
CA LEU A 101 12.53 22.50 9.50
C LEU A 101 11.73 23.81 9.45
N ASP A 102 12.39 24.94 9.73
CA ASP A 102 11.80 26.27 9.59
C ASP A 102 11.69 26.71 8.11
N SER A 103 11.17 27.92 7.90
CA SER A 103 11.03 28.50 6.56
C SER A 103 12.36 28.71 5.83
N ALA A 104 13.48 28.78 6.56
CA ALA A 104 14.84 28.88 6.01
C ALA A 104 15.48 27.50 5.77
N GLY A 105 14.72 26.41 5.97
CA GLY A 105 15.21 25.04 5.81
C GLY A 105 16.17 24.60 6.92
N LYS A 106 16.22 25.30 8.05
CA LYS A 106 17.03 24.90 9.19
C LYS A 106 16.23 23.97 10.09
N GLU A 107 16.84 22.86 10.49
CA GLU A 107 16.21 21.92 11.43
C GLU A 107 15.97 22.58 12.79
N ILE A 108 14.73 22.45 13.28
CA ILE A 108 14.27 22.94 14.58
C ILE A 108 14.13 21.78 15.57
N ARG A 109 13.63 20.62 15.09
CA ARG A 109 13.32 19.46 15.94
C ARG A 109 13.43 18.17 15.14
N THR A 110 13.92 17.12 15.78
CA THR A 110 13.86 15.75 15.27
C THR A 110 12.88 14.92 16.11
N MET A 111 12.14 14.05 15.42
CA MET A 111 11.20 13.09 16.01
C MET A 111 11.96 12.09 16.89
N LYS A 112 11.41 11.77 18.06
CA LYS A 112 11.90 10.68 18.90
C LYS A 112 10.95 9.50 18.76
N GLU A 113 11.50 8.30 18.57
CA GLU A 113 10.70 7.08 18.38
C GLU A 113 9.69 6.85 19.51
N LYS A 114 10.07 7.16 20.76
CA LYS A 114 9.18 7.04 21.93
C LYS A 114 7.95 7.94 21.90
N ASP A 115 7.97 8.99 21.08
CA ASP A 115 6.86 9.94 20.95
C ASP A 115 5.89 9.51 19.82
N LEU A 116 6.21 8.42 19.11
CA LEU A 116 5.36 7.83 18.08
C LEU A 116 4.19 7.10 18.76
N ALA A 117 2.97 7.58 18.50
CA ALA A 117 1.77 6.90 18.97
C ALA A 117 1.59 5.58 18.22
N ASP A 118 1.15 4.53 18.90
CA ASP A 118 0.87 3.23 18.32
C ASP A 118 -0.42 2.66 18.88
N PHE A 119 -1.45 2.58 18.04
CA PHE A 119 -2.78 2.17 18.46
C PHE A 119 -3.42 1.22 17.44
N SER A 120 -4.33 0.38 17.93
CA SER A 120 -5.18 -0.44 17.09
C SER A 120 -6.30 0.40 16.49
N THR A 121 -6.79 0.03 15.30
CA THR A 121 -8.00 0.58 14.70
C THR A 121 -9.29 -0.06 15.23
N TYR A 122 -9.20 -0.87 16.30
CA TYR A 122 -10.38 -1.47 16.93
C TYR A 122 -11.38 -0.39 17.35
N GLY A 123 -12.65 -0.55 16.94
CA GLY A 123 -13.72 0.39 17.23
C GLY A 123 -13.71 1.66 16.36
N SER A 124 -12.75 1.85 15.46
CA SER A 124 -12.75 2.98 14.51
C SER A 124 -13.40 2.67 13.17
N SER A 125 -13.87 1.43 12.96
CA SER A 125 -14.60 1.00 11.76
C SER A 125 -15.66 -0.06 12.11
N PHE A 126 -16.43 -0.49 11.11
CA PHE A 126 -17.39 -1.59 11.26
C PHE A 126 -16.72 -2.98 11.41
N VAL A 127 -15.40 -3.06 11.21
CA VAL A 127 -14.64 -4.30 11.34
C VAL A 127 -14.46 -4.61 12.83
N TYR A 128 -15.08 -5.70 13.27
CA TYR A 128 -15.07 -6.10 14.67
C TYR A 128 -13.70 -6.65 15.10
N HIS A 129 -13.03 -7.41 14.24
CA HIS A 129 -11.75 -8.02 14.54
C HIS A 129 -10.77 -7.84 13.38
N SER A 130 -9.66 -7.13 13.64
CA SER A 130 -8.60 -6.86 12.66
C SER A 130 -7.24 -6.80 13.35
N ASP A 131 -6.18 -7.12 12.62
CA ASP A 131 -4.79 -6.95 13.02
C ASP A 131 -4.20 -5.59 12.62
N VAL A 132 -5.02 -4.67 12.13
CA VAL A 132 -4.58 -3.34 11.70
C VAL A 132 -4.20 -2.48 12.91
N ARG A 133 -3.01 -1.91 12.82
CA ARG A 133 -2.47 -0.93 13.76
C ARG A 133 -1.90 0.25 13.00
N VAL A 134 -1.87 1.42 13.64
CA VAL A 134 -1.36 2.65 13.04
C VAL A 134 -0.31 3.25 13.96
N LYS A 135 0.85 3.56 13.38
CA LYS A 135 1.84 4.43 14.00
C LYS A 135 1.61 5.86 13.52
N ALA A 136 1.51 6.82 14.43
CA ALA A 136 1.22 8.21 14.08
C ALA A 136 2.10 9.21 14.84
N TYR A 137 2.47 10.30 14.18
CA TYR A 137 3.24 11.39 14.76
C TYR A 137 2.85 12.74 14.18
N ASP A 138 2.76 13.76 15.03
CA ASP A 138 2.62 15.16 14.64
C ASP A 138 3.59 16.00 15.48
N PHE A 139 4.38 16.86 14.82
CA PHE A 139 5.25 17.84 15.47
C PHE A 139 4.47 18.90 16.26
N ASN A 140 3.16 19.05 15.99
CA ASN A 140 2.27 20.05 16.58
C ASN A 140 2.84 21.46 16.47
N TYR A 141 3.34 21.82 15.28
CA TYR A 141 3.94 23.11 14.99
C TYR A 141 2.97 24.00 14.21
N ASP A 142 2.87 25.28 14.57
CA ASP A 142 1.83 26.21 14.11
C ASP A 142 2.40 27.51 13.50
N LYS A 143 3.73 27.60 13.34
CA LYS A 143 4.40 28.74 12.71
C LYS A 143 4.66 28.45 11.24
N TYR A 144 3.74 28.88 10.39
CA TYR A 144 3.81 28.70 8.95
C TYR A 144 4.69 29.76 8.26
N PRO A 145 5.32 29.43 7.12
CA PRO A 145 5.45 28.09 6.56
C PRO A 145 6.59 27.30 7.21
N TYR A 146 6.48 25.97 7.21
CA TYR A 146 7.50 25.05 7.73
C TYR A 146 7.53 23.76 6.93
N THR A 147 8.59 22.96 7.07
CA THR A 147 8.71 21.68 6.37
C THR A 147 8.82 20.53 7.36
N VAL A 148 8.11 19.43 7.11
CA VAL A 148 8.40 18.15 7.75
C VAL A 148 9.02 17.21 6.73
N GLU A 149 10.04 16.48 7.14
CA GLU A 149 10.62 15.38 6.36
C GLU A 149 10.46 14.10 7.16
N TYR A 150 10.03 13.03 6.48
CA TYR A 150 9.95 11.69 7.04
C TYR A 150 10.66 10.68 6.16
N GLU A 151 11.22 9.65 6.79
CA GLU A 151 11.78 8.47 6.12
C GLU A 151 11.19 7.24 6.81
N VAL A 152 10.56 6.36 6.02
CA VAL A 152 9.90 5.16 6.49
C VAL A 152 10.45 3.95 5.74
N GLU A 153 10.87 2.94 6.49
CA GLU A 153 11.29 1.65 5.97
C GLU A 153 10.34 0.56 6.46
N ARG A 154 9.87 -0.27 5.53
CA ARG A 154 8.93 -1.35 5.78
C ARG A 154 9.37 -2.62 5.08
N VAL A 155 8.99 -3.74 5.66
CA VAL A 155 9.09 -5.05 5.01
C VAL A 155 7.69 -5.65 4.91
N LEU A 156 7.26 -5.88 3.68
CA LEU A 156 6.04 -6.61 3.40
C LEU A 156 6.38 -8.10 3.40
N LYS A 157 5.56 -8.87 4.10
CA LYS A 157 5.67 -10.32 4.27
C LYS A 157 4.84 -11.10 3.23
N THR A 158 4.52 -10.42 2.14
CA THR A 158 3.64 -10.89 1.07
C THR A 158 3.88 -10.05 -0.17
N THR A 159 3.81 -10.69 -1.34
CA THR A 159 3.75 -10.01 -2.64
C THR A 159 2.33 -9.77 -3.11
N ALA A 160 1.32 -10.40 -2.48
CA ALA A 160 -0.08 -10.35 -2.91
C ALA A 160 -0.63 -8.93 -3.02
N PHE A 161 -0.09 -8.00 -2.22
CA PHE A 161 -0.43 -6.58 -2.24
C PHE A 161 0.87 -5.77 -2.31
N LEU A 162 1.22 -5.34 -3.51
CA LEU A 162 2.26 -4.34 -3.70
C LEU A 162 1.61 -2.95 -3.54
N PRO A 163 2.18 -2.05 -2.71
CA PRO A 163 1.65 -0.70 -2.56
C PRO A 163 1.63 0.04 -3.89
N ASP A 164 0.54 0.73 -4.19
CA ASP A 164 0.52 1.67 -5.30
C ASP A 164 1.47 2.84 -5.02
N TRP A 165 1.99 3.44 -6.09
CA TRP A 165 2.71 4.71 -5.96
C TRP A 165 1.77 5.86 -6.30
N GLU A 166 1.38 6.58 -5.25
CA GLU A 166 0.65 7.84 -5.29
C GLU A 166 1.47 8.89 -4.53
N SER A 167 1.91 9.93 -5.24
CA SER A 167 2.78 10.98 -4.67
C SER A 167 2.04 12.29 -4.40
N GLN A 168 0.88 12.50 -5.00
CA GLN A 168 0.03 13.66 -4.74
C GLN A 168 -1.04 13.25 -3.73
N PRO A 169 -0.90 13.59 -2.44
CA PRO A 169 -1.76 13.04 -1.40
C PRO A 169 -3.21 13.53 -1.45
N ASP A 170 -3.48 14.69 -2.08
CA ASP A 170 -4.82 15.23 -2.29
C ASP A 170 -4.77 16.40 -3.29
N HIS A 171 -5.93 16.92 -3.65
CA HIS A 171 -6.12 18.03 -4.57
C HIS A 171 -5.39 19.32 -4.16
N ASP A 172 -5.32 19.65 -2.86
CA ASP A 172 -4.72 20.88 -2.32
C ASP A 172 -3.22 20.75 -1.98
N CYS A 173 -2.54 19.73 -2.52
CA CYS A 173 -1.09 19.54 -2.40
C CYS A 173 -0.43 19.52 -3.78
N ALA A 174 0.59 20.36 -3.99
CA ALA A 174 1.40 20.33 -5.21
C ALA A 174 2.66 19.45 -5.03
N ILE A 175 3.26 18.98 -6.11
CA ILE A 175 4.52 18.23 -6.11
C ILE A 175 5.59 19.03 -6.85
N GLU A 176 6.73 19.23 -6.20
CA GLU A 176 7.92 19.77 -6.85
C GLU A 176 8.73 18.65 -7.53
N HIS A 177 9.07 17.60 -6.78
CA HIS A 177 9.76 16.41 -7.29
C HIS A 177 9.22 15.13 -6.66
N SER A 178 8.96 14.12 -7.48
CA SER A 178 8.68 12.77 -6.98
C SER A 178 9.20 11.70 -7.92
N ASP A 179 9.72 10.62 -7.35
CA ASP A 179 10.15 9.46 -8.10
C ASP A 179 9.84 8.14 -7.38
N PHE A 180 9.67 7.11 -8.18
CA PHE A 180 9.42 5.76 -7.73
C PHE A 180 10.24 4.78 -8.53
N THR A 181 10.98 3.91 -7.84
CA THR A 181 11.72 2.81 -8.45
C THR A 181 11.23 1.47 -7.92
N LEU A 182 10.82 0.60 -8.83
CA LEU A 182 10.44 -0.78 -8.59
C LEU A 182 11.52 -1.72 -9.15
N THR A 183 12.03 -2.63 -8.32
CA THR A 183 12.94 -3.70 -8.71
C THR A 183 12.33 -5.06 -8.36
N TYR A 184 12.33 -6.01 -9.31
CA TYR A 184 11.75 -7.34 -9.09
C TYR A 184 12.43 -8.42 -9.95
N PRO A 185 12.53 -9.67 -9.45
CA PRO A 185 13.08 -10.77 -10.23
C PRO A 185 12.10 -11.18 -11.34
N SER A 186 12.62 -11.64 -12.49
CA SER A 186 11.77 -12.13 -13.59
C SER A 186 10.89 -13.33 -13.20
N ALA A 187 11.23 -14.05 -12.12
CA ALA A 187 10.42 -15.14 -11.56
C ALA A 187 9.09 -14.66 -10.93
N ILE A 188 9.01 -13.39 -10.54
CA ILE A 188 7.82 -12.74 -9.97
C ILE A 188 7.51 -11.53 -10.88
N PRO A 189 6.98 -11.75 -12.09
CA PRO A 189 6.73 -10.65 -13.02
C PRO A 189 5.72 -9.69 -12.39
N VAL A 190 6.00 -8.38 -12.41
CA VAL A 190 5.06 -7.36 -11.94
C VAL A 190 4.48 -6.61 -13.14
N ARG A 191 3.16 -6.56 -13.21
CA ARG A 191 2.41 -5.71 -14.15
C ARG A 191 2.12 -4.37 -13.47
N TYR A 192 1.97 -3.33 -14.26
CA TYR A 192 1.58 -2.02 -13.76
C TYR A 192 0.52 -1.38 -14.65
N LYS A 193 -0.20 -0.41 -14.10
CA LYS A 193 -1.09 0.48 -14.85
C LYS A 193 -0.95 1.90 -14.31
N GLU A 194 -0.78 2.83 -15.23
CA GLU A 194 -0.72 4.27 -14.94
C GLU A 194 -2.13 4.88 -15.00
N TYR A 195 -2.42 5.78 -14.06
CA TYR A 195 -3.62 6.60 -14.04
C TYR A 195 -3.21 8.06 -13.89
N LEU A 196 -3.80 8.94 -14.71
CA LEU A 196 -3.63 10.39 -14.65
C LEU A 196 -2.17 10.87 -14.61
N MET A 197 -1.24 10.05 -15.10
CA MET A 197 0.17 10.38 -15.15
C MET A 197 0.41 11.50 -16.17
N PRO A 198 1.15 12.57 -15.80
CA PRO A 198 1.53 13.63 -16.75
C PRO A 198 2.25 13.06 -17.98
N VAL A 199 2.06 13.72 -19.12
CA VAL A 199 2.72 13.33 -20.37
C VAL A 199 4.23 13.49 -20.23
N GLU A 200 4.66 14.51 -19.50
CA GLU A 200 6.05 14.88 -19.23
C GLU A 200 6.73 13.98 -18.20
N ALA A 201 5.99 13.08 -17.54
CA ALA A 201 6.59 12.16 -16.57
C ALA A 201 7.65 11.27 -17.23
N GLU A 202 8.83 11.18 -16.62
CA GLU A 202 9.89 10.33 -17.15
C GLU A 202 9.65 8.87 -16.76
N ARG A 203 9.93 7.96 -17.68
CA ARG A 203 9.75 6.52 -17.50
C ARG A 203 11.03 5.80 -17.91
N TYR A 204 11.49 4.89 -17.08
CA TYR A 204 12.62 4.03 -17.39
C TYR A 204 12.26 2.56 -17.18
N SER A 205 12.84 1.72 -18.04
CA SER A 205 12.68 0.27 -18.04
C SER A 205 14.03 -0.34 -18.38
N GLY A 206 14.54 -1.21 -17.51
CA GLY A 206 15.82 -1.87 -17.73
C GLY A 206 16.04 -3.03 -16.77
N LYS A 207 17.31 -3.37 -16.57
CA LYS A 207 17.74 -4.38 -15.59
C LYS A 207 18.85 -3.84 -14.71
N ASP A 208 18.92 -4.33 -13.47
CA ASP A 208 20.06 -4.08 -12.59
C ASP A 208 21.23 -5.04 -12.92
N ASP A 209 22.37 -4.84 -12.25
CA ASP A 209 23.57 -5.67 -12.42
C ASP A 209 23.36 -7.16 -12.06
N LYS A 210 22.27 -7.47 -11.36
CA LYS A 210 21.89 -8.84 -10.97
C LYS A 210 20.86 -9.45 -11.92
N GLY A 211 20.48 -8.73 -12.97
CA GLY A 211 19.51 -9.16 -13.98
C GLY A 211 18.04 -9.02 -13.56
N ASN A 212 17.74 -8.39 -12.42
CA ASN A 212 16.37 -8.09 -12.01
C ASN A 212 15.77 -7.01 -12.92
N GLU A 213 14.46 -7.06 -13.15
CA GLU A 213 13.75 -6.01 -13.86
C GLU A 213 13.68 -4.75 -13.01
N VAL A 214 13.91 -3.59 -13.63
CA VAL A 214 13.81 -2.27 -13.01
C VAL A 214 12.83 -1.41 -13.79
N ARG A 215 11.91 -0.75 -13.08
CA ARG A 215 11.01 0.27 -13.60
C ARG A 215 11.12 1.53 -12.74
N THR A 216 11.21 2.69 -13.38
CA THR A 216 11.23 3.96 -12.67
C THR A 216 10.26 4.94 -13.31
N TRP A 217 9.58 5.71 -12.47
CA TRP A 217 8.75 6.85 -12.84
C TRP A 217 9.24 8.10 -12.13
N LYS A 218 9.26 9.23 -12.83
CA LYS A 218 9.58 10.53 -12.23
C LYS A 218 8.56 11.57 -12.65
N MET A 219 8.13 12.38 -11.70
CA MET A 219 7.26 13.53 -11.92
C MET A 219 7.89 14.78 -11.33
N LYS A 220 7.62 15.90 -11.99
CA LYS A 220 8.09 17.21 -11.57
C LYS A 220 7.00 18.24 -11.83
N ASP A 221 6.91 19.22 -10.95
CA ASP A 221 6.02 20.37 -11.09
C ASP A 221 4.53 20.02 -11.32
N VAL A 222 4.00 19.08 -10.53
CA VAL A 222 2.57 18.72 -10.56
C VAL A 222 1.79 19.70 -9.68
N TYR A 223 0.81 20.39 -10.25
CA TYR A 223 0.07 21.43 -9.54
C TYR A 223 -1.04 20.87 -8.66
N ALA A 224 -1.34 21.58 -7.57
CA ALA A 224 -2.59 21.42 -6.85
C ALA A 224 -3.76 21.74 -7.79
N TYR A 225 -4.83 20.96 -7.69
CA TYR A 225 -6.06 21.12 -8.46
C TYR A 225 -7.23 21.41 -7.53
N LYS A 226 -8.33 21.91 -8.10
CA LYS A 226 -9.53 22.17 -7.31
C LYS A 226 -10.28 20.86 -7.10
N GLU A 227 -10.72 20.62 -5.89
CA GLU A 227 -11.68 19.54 -5.63
C GLU A 227 -12.94 19.78 -6.46
N GLU A 228 -13.44 18.72 -7.07
CA GLU A 228 -14.72 18.72 -7.78
C GLU A 228 -15.69 17.83 -7.00
N PRO A 229 -16.49 18.38 -6.07
CA PRO A 229 -17.44 17.61 -5.29
C PRO A 229 -18.39 16.83 -6.20
N PHE A 230 -18.64 15.57 -5.85
CA PHE A 230 -19.51 14.65 -6.62
C PHE A 230 -19.04 14.34 -8.04
N SER A 231 -17.81 14.70 -8.41
CA SER A 231 -17.20 14.18 -9.64
C SER A 231 -17.19 12.66 -9.60
N LYS A 232 -17.40 12.01 -10.76
CA LYS A 232 -17.24 10.56 -10.85
C LYS A 232 -15.79 10.27 -10.52
N THR A 233 -15.55 9.66 -9.37
CA THR A 233 -14.24 9.10 -9.05
C THR A 233 -13.94 8.08 -10.14
N GLY A 234 -13.02 8.40 -11.04
CA GLY A 234 -12.28 7.36 -11.75
C GLY A 234 -11.60 6.45 -10.72
N ASN A 235 -10.90 5.40 -11.17
CA ASN A 235 -10.20 4.54 -10.22
C ASN A 235 -9.22 5.31 -9.32
N HIS A 236 -8.70 6.45 -9.79
CA HIS A 236 -7.85 7.38 -9.05
C HIS A 236 -8.18 8.84 -9.43
N THR A 237 -7.89 9.78 -8.52
CA THR A 237 -8.05 11.23 -8.70
C THR A 237 -6.73 11.97 -8.93
N SER A 238 -5.60 11.26 -8.76
CA SER A 238 -4.25 11.78 -8.87
C SER A 238 -3.37 10.86 -9.74
N ALA A 239 -2.18 11.35 -10.09
CA ALA A 239 -1.18 10.57 -10.80
C ALA A 239 -0.75 9.35 -9.96
N THR A 240 -1.08 8.15 -10.45
CA THR A 240 -0.89 6.89 -9.70
C THR A 240 -0.31 5.79 -10.60
N VAL A 241 0.61 5.00 -10.06
CA VAL A 241 1.05 3.73 -10.64
C VAL A 241 0.54 2.59 -9.77
N VAL A 242 -0.42 1.82 -10.31
CA VAL A 242 -0.95 0.62 -9.67
C VAL A 242 -0.11 -0.58 -10.04
N LEU A 243 0.21 -1.43 -9.06
CA LEU A 243 1.06 -2.61 -9.24
C LEU A 243 0.30 -3.90 -8.99
N ALA A 244 0.56 -4.92 -9.82
CA ALA A 244 -0.01 -6.24 -9.65
C ALA A 244 1.04 -7.33 -9.94
N PRO A 245 1.39 -8.18 -8.95
CA PRO A 245 2.27 -9.31 -9.20
C PRO A 245 1.56 -10.35 -10.09
N GLY A 246 2.27 -10.99 -11.01
CA GLY A 246 1.74 -12.12 -11.77
C GLY A 246 1.59 -13.36 -10.91
N ARG A 247 2.48 -13.55 -9.94
CA ARG A 247 2.47 -14.65 -8.97
C ARG A 247 2.75 -14.11 -7.59
N PHE A 248 2.11 -14.66 -6.58
CA PHE A 248 2.19 -14.12 -5.23
C PHE A 248 2.14 -15.18 -4.15
N GLU A 249 2.49 -14.78 -2.94
CA GLU A 249 2.21 -15.53 -1.72
C GLU A 249 1.47 -14.66 -0.70
N LEU A 250 0.40 -15.18 -0.12
CA LEU A 250 -0.40 -14.57 0.94
C LEU A 250 -0.38 -15.48 2.17
N LEU A 251 0.33 -15.10 3.23
CA LEU A 251 0.40 -15.86 4.49
C LEU A 251 0.64 -17.38 4.27
N LYS A 252 1.62 -17.73 3.42
CA LYS A 252 2.00 -19.10 2.98
C LYS A 252 1.18 -19.69 1.82
N TYR A 253 0.07 -19.08 1.43
CA TYR A 253 -0.73 -19.54 0.29
C TYR A 253 -0.22 -18.92 -1.00
N LYS A 254 0.27 -19.75 -1.91
CA LYS A 254 0.77 -19.32 -3.23
C LYS A 254 -0.38 -19.22 -4.23
N GLY A 255 -0.38 -18.16 -5.03
CA GLY A 255 -1.39 -17.88 -6.04
C GLY A 255 -0.81 -17.25 -7.31
N SER A 256 -1.67 -17.11 -8.32
CA SER A 256 -1.33 -16.46 -9.59
C SER A 256 -2.45 -15.49 -9.99
N MET A 257 -2.05 -14.27 -10.39
CA MET A 257 -2.90 -13.25 -11.01
C MET A 257 -2.54 -13.06 -12.50
N GLU A 258 -1.98 -14.09 -13.15
CA GLU A 258 -1.74 -14.11 -14.60
C GLU A 258 -3.07 -14.13 -15.39
N SER A 259 -4.15 -14.63 -14.79
CA SER A 259 -5.50 -14.59 -15.34
C SER A 259 -6.55 -14.52 -14.23
N TRP A 260 -7.77 -14.08 -14.57
CA TRP A 260 -8.92 -14.15 -13.66
C TRP A 260 -9.24 -15.58 -13.23
N GLN A 261 -9.05 -16.56 -14.11
CA GLN A 261 -9.24 -17.97 -13.79
C GLN A 261 -8.24 -18.46 -12.73
N SER A 262 -6.95 -18.12 -12.87
CA SER A 262 -5.92 -18.49 -11.90
C SER A 262 -6.18 -17.87 -10.52
N LEU A 263 -6.62 -16.61 -10.49
CA LEU A 263 -7.00 -15.93 -9.24
C LEU A 263 -8.26 -16.55 -8.63
N GLY A 264 -9.24 -16.92 -9.45
CA GLY A 264 -10.43 -17.66 -9.01
C GLY A 264 -10.05 -19.01 -8.38
N LEU A 265 -9.18 -19.79 -9.04
CA LEU A 265 -8.70 -21.07 -8.52
C LEU A 265 -7.98 -20.93 -7.18
N PHE A 266 -7.20 -19.87 -6.98
CA PHE A 266 -6.62 -19.56 -5.68
C PHE A 266 -7.70 -19.40 -4.59
N ASN A 267 -8.76 -18.63 -4.87
CA ASN A 267 -9.88 -18.45 -3.93
C ASN A 267 -10.62 -19.76 -3.65
N TYR A 268 -10.82 -20.63 -4.66
CA TYR A 268 -11.41 -21.96 -4.44
C TYR A 268 -10.54 -22.82 -3.54
N LYS A 269 -9.23 -22.89 -3.79
CA LYS A 269 -8.28 -23.66 -2.97
C LYS A 269 -8.21 -23.15 -1.53
N LEU A 270 -8.21 -21.83 -1.34
CA LEU A 270 -8.18 -21.22 -0.02
C LEU A 270 -9.41 -21.63 0.83
N ASN A 271 -10.52 -21.94 0.17
CA ASN A 271 -11.81 -22.26 0.79
C ASN A 271 -12.25 -23.72 0.61
N GLU A 272 -11.34 -24.60 0.20
CA GLU A 272 -11.65 -26.01 -0.01
C GLU A 272 -12.12 -26.68 1.29
N GLY A 273 -13.23 -27.43 1.22
CA GLY A 273 -13.81 -28.14 2.36
C GLY A 273 -14.50 -27.25 3.41
N ARG A 274 -14.58 -25.94 3.19
CA ARG A 274 -15.18 -25.00 4.16
C ARG A 274 -16.68 -24.84 4.00
N ASP A 275 -17.29 -25.43 2.97
CA ASP A 275 -18.73 -25.35 2.65
C ASP A 275 -19.52 -26.60 3.08
N LEU A 276 -19.07 -27.27 4.13
CA LEU A 276 -19.77 -28.42 4.72
C LEU A 276 -20.83 -27.97 5.72
N LEU A 277 -22.00 -28.61 5.69
CA LEU A 277 -23.08 -28.40 6.65
C LEU A 277 -23.15 -29.53 7.70
N PRO A 278 -23.53 -29.20 8.94
CA PRO A 278 -24.02 -30.19 9.90
C PRO A 278 -25.25 -30.94 9.37
N GLU A 279 -25.39 -32.23 9.71
CA GLU A 279 -26.48 -33.08 9.21
C GLU A 279 -27.87 -32.57 9.59
N ASP A 280 -28.03 -31.94 10.76
CA ASP A 280 -29.29 -31.31 11.17
C ASP A 280 -29.68 -30.15 10.25
N LYS A 281 -28.69 -29.42 9.72
CA LYS A 281 -28.95 -28.32 8.77
C LYS A 281 -29.28 -28.84 7.39
N LYS A 282 -28.67 -29.93 6.93
CA LYS A 282 -29.06 -30.59 5.68
C LYS A 282 -30.50 -31.08 5.75
N ALA A 283 -30.87 -31.79 6.82
CA ALA A 283 -32.23 -32.26 7.04
C ALA A 283 -33.24 -31.09 7.12
N MET A 284 -32.86 -29.98 7.75
CA MET A 284 -33.66 -28.77 7.78
C MET A 284 -33.89 -28.20 6.37
N VAL A 285 -32.85 -28.09 5.54
CA VAL A 285 -32.99 -27.61 4.15
C VAL A 285 -33.93 -28.51 3.36
N GLN A 286 -33.74 -29.84 3.41
CA GLN A 286 -34.62 -30.78 2.71
C GLN A 286 -36.08 -30.64 3.14
N THR A 287 -36.32 -30.44 4.43
CA THR A 287 -37.67 -30.20 4.96
C THR A 287 -38.25 -28.87 4.48
N LEU A 288 -37.45 -27.80 4.50
CA LEU A 288 -37.87 -26.46 4.08
C LEU A 288 -38.20 -26.40 2.57
N MET A 289 -37.53 -27.23 1.77
CA MET A 289 -37.64 -27.27 0.31
C MET A 289 -38.58 -28.35 -0.24
N ALA A 290 -39.11 -29.24 0.60
CA ALA A 290 -39.80 -30.48 0.17
C ALA A 290 -40.90 -30.26 -0.88
N ASP A 291 -41.72 -29.23 -0.70
CA ASP A 291 -42.86 -28.93 -1.57
C ASP A 291 -42.61 -27.76 -2.53
N GLU A 292 -41.39 -27.22 -2.56
CA GLU A 292 -41.04 -26.10 -3.42
C GLU A 292 -40.38 -26.60 -4.70
N THR A 293 -40.92 -26.20 -5.85
CA THR A 293 -40.34 -26.55 -7.16
C THR A 293 -39.73 -25.34 -7.86
N ASP A 294 -40.14 -24.12 -7.48
CA ASP A 294 -39.60 -22.91 -8.08
C ASP A 294 -38.24 -22.53 -7.50
N THR A 295 -37.23 -22.43 -8.36
CA THR A 295 -35.85 -22.13 -7.96
C THR A 295 -35.74 -20.78 -7.24
N TYR A 296 -36.46 -19.76 -7.68
CA TYR A 296 -36.41 -18.44 -7.04
C TYR A 296 -37.02 -18.47 -5.64
N ALA A 297 -38.15 -19.14 -5.48
CA ALA A 297 -38.79 -19.33 -4.19
C ALA A 297 -37.89 -20.11 -3.21
N LYS A 298 -37.16 -21.14 -3.68
CA LYS A 298 -36.14 -21.84 -2.86
C LYS A 298 -35.06 -20.89 -2.36
N ILE A 299 -34.47 -20.10 -3.26
CA ILE A 299 -33.43 -19.13 -2.93
C ILE A 299 -33.95 -18.09 -1.93
N GLN A 300 -35.15 -17.56 -2.14
CA GLN A 300 -35.78 -16.60 -1.23
C GLN A 300 -36.00 -17.17 0.17
N LYS A 301 -36.50 -18.40 0.28
CA LYS A 301 -36.70 -19.08 1.57
C LYS A 301 -35.37 -19.27 2.32
N LEU A 302 -34.32 -19.74 1.64
CA LEU A 302 -33.00 -19.91 2.25
C LEU A 302 -32.35 -18.58 2.64
N TYR A 303 -32.50 -17.55 1.81
CA TYR A 303 -32.00 -16.22 2.12
C TYR A 303 -32.71 -15.62 3.34
N ALA A 304 -34.04 -15.76 3.42
CA ALA A 304 -34.83 -15.34 4.58
C ALA A 304 -34.42 -16.11 5.85
N TYR A 305 -34.20 -17.41 5.76
CA TYR A 305 -33.67 -18.21 6.87
C TYR A 305 -32.31 -17.67 7.34
N MET A 306 -31.38 -17.39 6.42
CA MET A 306 -30.08 -16.84 6.76
C MET A 306 -30.21 -15.48 7.47
N GLN A 307 -31.06 -14.59 6.96
CA GLN A 307 -31.31 -13.27 7.58
C GLN A 307 -31.86 -13.39 9.01
N GLN A 308 -32.70 -14.38 9.28
CA GLN A 308 -33.31 -14.58 10.59
C GLN A 308 -32.40 -15.30 11.59
N THR A 309 -31.45 -16.10 11.11
CA THR A 309 -30.63 -16.99 11.97
C THR A 309 -29.18 -16.58 12.08
N THR A 310 -28.71 -15.59 11.30
CA THR A 310 -27.32 -15.15 11.30
C THR A 310 -27.16 -13.66 11.49
N ARG A 311 -26.05 -13.25 12.11
CA ARG A 311 -25.62 -11.85 12.27
C ARG A 311 -24.36 -11.58 11.47
N TYR A 312 -24.25 -10.38 10.90
CA TYR A 312 -23.03 -9.94 10.23
C TYR A 312 -21.99 -9.50 11.26
N VAL A 313 -20.79 -10.09 11.19
CA VAL A 313 -19.64 -9.71 12.03
C VAL A 313 -18.39 -9.71 11.15
N ALA A 314 -17.88 -8.53 10.82
CA ALA A 314 -16.67 -8.40 9.99
C ALA A 314 -15.41 -8.83 10.78
N ASN A 315 -14.71 -9.84 10.25
CA ASN A 315 -13.44 -10.33 10.77
C ASN A 315 -12.42 -10.38 9.63
N GLU A 316 -11.35 -9.62 9.77
CA GLU A 316 -10.32 -9.48 8.75
C GLU A 316 -8.92 -9.83 9.28
N TYR A 317 -8.84 -10.45 10.45
CA TYR A 317 -7.56 -10.75 11.09
C TYR A 317 -6.75 -11.78 10.29
N GLY A 318 -5.59 -11.36 9.78
CA GLY A 318 -4.69 -12.23 9.04
C GLY A 318 -5.36 -12.90 7.82
N ILE A 319 -5.32 -14.24 7.75
CA ILE A 319 -5.89 -14.96 6.59
C ILE A 319 -7.42 -14.92 6.57
N ALA A 320 -8.09 -14.64 7.70
CA ALA A 320 -9.54 -14.52 7.77
C ALA A 320 -10.09 -13.36 6.92
N GLY A 321 -9.25 -12.36 6.59
CA GLY A 321 -9.59 -11.35 5.59
C GLY A 321 -9.90 -11.93 4.20
N TRP A 322 -9.44 -13.14 3.91
CA TRP A 322 -9.55 -13.81 2.59
C TRP A 322 -10.24 -15.17 2.65
N GLN A 323 -10.02 -15.91 3.73
CA GLN A 323 -10.60 -17.22 3.94
C GLN A 323 -11.96 -17.09 4.63
N THR A 324 -12.94 -17.82 4.13
CA THR A 324 -14.31 -17.86 4.67
C THR A 324 -14.34 -18.48 6.06
N PHE A 325 -15.31 -18.10 6.89
CA PHE A 325 -15.70 -18.98 7.98
C PHE A 325 -16.25 -20.30 7.42
N ASP A 326 -15.95 -21.40 8.13
CA ASP A 326 -16.54 -22.69 7.82
C ASP A 326 -18.05 -22.61 7.98
N ALA A 327 -18.80 -23.19 7.04
CA ALA A 327 -20.26 -23.23 7.07
C ALA A 327 -20.80 -23.91 8.34
N VAL A 328 -20.10 -24.93 8.85
CA VAL A 328 -20.35 -25.55 10.17
C VAL A 328 -20.30 -24.51 11.30
N ASN A 329 -19.27 -23.67 11.32
CA ASN A 329 -19.06 -22.67 12.37
C ASN A 329 -20.17 -21.61 12.32
N VAL A 330 -20.51 -21.12 11.12
CA VAL A 330 -21.62 -20.16 10.93
C VAL A 330 -22.95 -20.76 11.40
N ALA A 331 -23.22 -22.03 11.06
CA ALA A 331 -24.45 -22.72 11.46
C ALA A 331 -24.59 -22.89 12.98
N GLN A 332 -23.47 -23.11 13.69
CA GLN A 332 -23.45 -23.32 15.13
C GLN A 332 -23.54 -22.01 15.92
N ASN A 333 -22.85 -20.97 15.44
CA ASN A 333 -22.69 -19.71 16.19
C ASN A 333 -23.64 -18.60 15.74
N GLY A 334 -24.29 -18.75 14.59
CA GLY A 334 -25.26 -17.79 14.07
C GLY A 334 -24.63 -16.44 13.71
N TYR A 335 -23.38 -16.41 13.26
CA TYR A 335 -22.75 -15.20 12.72
C TYR A 335 -21.69 -15.51 11.66
N GLY A 336 -21.41 -14.53 10.81
CA GLY A 336 -20.32 -14.58 9.85
C GLY A 336 -20.02 -13.22 9.22
N ASP A 337 -18.88 -13.09 8.54
CA ASP A 337 -18.53 -11.92 7.74
C ASP A 337 -19.09 -12.07 6.31
N CYS A 338 -18.79 -11.13 5.41
CA CYS A 338 -19.29 -11.18 4.03
C CYS A 338 -18.96 -12.50 3.33
N LYS A 339 -17.74 -13.01 3.52
CA LYS A 339 -17.25 -14.25 2.90
C LYS A 339 -17.89 -15.47 3.56
N GLY A 340 -17.91 -15.52 4.89
CA GLY A 340 -18.48 -16.61 5.67
C GLY A 340 -19.98 -16.79 5.44
N LEU A 341 -20.76 -15.71 5.41
CA LEU A 341 -22.20 -15.78 5.12
C LEU A 341 -22.47 -16.20 3.67
N THR A 342 -21.67 -15.72 2.71
CA THR A 342 -21.76 -16.18 1.32
C THR A 342 -21.45 -17.67 1.20
N ASN A 343 -20.41 -18.14 1.89
CA ASN A 343 -20.02 -19.55 1.92
C ASN A 343 -21.10 -20.43 2.57
N TYR A 344 -21.69 -19.96 3.68
CA TYR A 344 -22.78 -20.65 4.36
C TYR A 344 -24.02 -20.77 3.48
N LEU A 345 -24.44 -19.68 2.80
CA LEU A 345 -25.56 -19.71 1.87
C LEU A 345 -25.28 -20.66 0.69
N LYS A 346 -24.06 -20.65 0.13
CA LYS A 346 -23.65 -21.61 -0.89
C LYS A 346 -23.78 -23.05 -0.40
N ALA A 347 -23.40 -23.32 0.84
CA ALA A 347 -23.53 -24.65 1.45
C ALA A 347 -25.00 -25.06 1.60
N LEU A 348 -25.88 -24.14 2.03
CA LEU A 348 -27.33 -24.38 2.09
C LEU A 348 -27.94 -24.65 0.71
N LEU A 349 -27.50 -23.94 -0.33
CA LEU A 349 -28.00 -24.09 -1.70
C LEU A 349 -27.54 -25.39 -2.40
N LYS A 350 -26.51 -26.06 -1.87
CA LYS A 350 -26.01 -27.34 -2.40
C LYS A 350 -26.86 -28.53 -1.99
N GLU A 351 -27.56 -28.41 -0.87
CA GLU A 351 -28.53 -29.39 -0.37
C GLU A 351 -29.88 -29.16 -1.06
#